data_AF-A0A1F6WBY9-F1
#
_entry.id   AF-A0A1F6WBY9-F1
#
_cell.length_a   1.000
_cell.length_b   1.000
_cell.length_c   1.000
_cell.angle_alpha   90.00
_cell.angle_beta   90.00
_cell.angle_gamma   90.00
#
_symmetry.space_group_name_H-M   'P 1'
#
loop_
_entity.id
_entity.type
_entity.pdbx_description
1 polymer ?
#
loop_
_entity_poly.entity_id
_entity_poly.type
_entity_poly.pdbx_seq_one_letter_code
_entity_poly.pdbx_strand_id
1 'polypeptide(L)'
;MNKNIYIVLFVVIVLGIVFWMYSSSQKEKTSPTSPATVATLSVVSDTSSASAVLSGAKTVIWQTTNYPTDVGVNINLIRKISDSPNQFVIVRAITTDTPNDGQETWIPQDGENTSDLYVEVTCLNTYQFTAGCSIFDGAVKVN
;
A
#
# COMPACT_ATOMS: atom_id res chain seq x y z
N MET A 1 52.42 -9.55 16.40
CA MET A 1 51.07 -8.98 16.18
C MET A 1 50.15 -9.59 17.23
N ASN A 2 49.61 -8.78 18.16
CA ASN A 2 48.95 -9.29 19.37
C ASN A 2 47.58 -9.88 19.05
N LYS A 3 47.27 -11.07 19.59
CA LYS A 3 45.97 -11.75 19.45
C LYS A 3 44.77 -10.84 19.76
N ASN A 4 44.95 -9.90 20.69
CA ASN A 4 43.94 -8.92 21.09
C ASN A 4 43.61 -7.90 19.97
N ILE A 5 44.55 -7.59 19.08
CA ILE A 5 44.34 -6.67 17.95
C ILE A 5 43.39 -7.29 16.92
N TYR A 6 43.50 -8.60 16.67
CA TYR A 6 42.62 -9.31 15.75
C TYR A 6 41.18 -9.40 16.26
N ILE A 7 41.00 -9.60 17.58
CA ILE A 7 39.66 -9.67 18.19
C ILE A 7 38.97 -8.30 18.09
N VAL A 8 39.70 -7.21 18.38
CA VAL A 8 39.14 -5.85 18.28
C VAL A 8 38.76 -5.51 16.83
N LEU A 9 39.61 -5.83 15.86
CA LEU A 9 39.31 -5.61 14.44
C LEU A 9 38.08 -6.41 13.98
N PHE A 10 37.95 -7.66 14.40
CA PHE A 10 36.80 -8.49 14.05
C PHE A 10 35.48 -7.90 14.60
N VAL A 11 35.47 -7.43 15.85
CA VAL A 11 34.29 -6.81 16.46
C VAL A 11 33.88 -5.53 15.74
N VAL A 12 34.84 -4.68 15.36
CA VAL A 12 34.56 -3.43 14.63
C VAL A 12 33.96 -3.73 13.25
N ILE A 13 34.48 -4.74 12.54
CA ILE A 13 33.96 -5.14 11.22
C ILE A 13 32.53 -5.67 11.35
N VAL A 14 32.26 -6.54 12.32
CA VAL A 14 30.92 -7.10 12.55
C VAL A 14 29.92 -6.00 12.90
N LEU A 15 30.28 -5.07 13.79
CA LEU A 15 29.41 -3.94 14.13
C LEU A 15 29.18 -3.01 12.93
N GLY A 16 30.19 -2.78 12.09
CA GLY A 16 30.06 -2.02 10.85
C GLY A 16 29.09 -2.65 9.86
N ILE A 17 29.14 -3.97 9.66
CA ILE A 17 28.24 -4.70 8.76
C ILE A 17 26.80 -4.68 9.29
N VAL A 18 26.61 -4.89 10.59
CA VAL A 18 25.27 -4.84 11.23
C VAL A 18 24.68 -3.45 11.13
N PHE A 19 25.47 -2.40 11.37
CA PHE A 19 25.05 -1.01 11.23
C PHE A 19 24.68 -0.67 9.77
N TRP A 20 25.47 -1.13 8.80
CA TRP A 20 25.22 -0.89 7.38
C TRP A 20 23.98 -1.64 6.87
N MET A 21 23.73 -2.87 7.34
CA MET A 21 22.48 -3.60 7.08
C MET A 21 21.27 -2.88 7.69
N TYR A 22 21.41 -2.36 8.91
CA TYR A 22 20.35 -1.60 9.56
C TYR A 22 20.05 -0.27 8.84
N SER A 23 21.09 0.46 8.42
CA SER A 23 20.93 1.76 7.75
C SER A 23 20.41 1.65 6.31
N SER A 24 20.73 0.56 5.61
CA SER A 24 20.33 0.38 4.19
C SER A 24 18.85 0.04 4.00
N SER A 25 18.11 -0.18 5.10
CA SER A 25 16.69 -0.61 5.04
C SER A 25 15.68 0.53 4.94
N GLN A 26 16.10 1.80 4.99
CA GLN A 26 15.19 2.94 4.92
C GLN A 26 15.40 3.70 3.60
N LYS A 27 14.59 3.37 2.58
CA LYS A 27 14.45 4.22 1.38
C LYS A 27 13.62 5.44 1.74
N GLU A 28 14.22 6.37 2.47
CA GLU A 28 13.58 7.62 2.85
C GLU A 28 13.65 8.59 1.66
N LYS A 29 12.57 8.71 0.88
CA LYS A 29 12.40 9.91 0.03
C LYS A 29 11.58 10.93 0.81
N THR A 30 11.90 12.21 0.61
CA THR A 30 11.31 13.31 1.38
C THR A 30 9.98 13.73 0.75
N SER A 31 8.94 13.76 1.57
CA SER A 31 7.55 14.08 1.20
C SER A 31 7.31 15.57 0.92
N PRO A 32 6.24 15.94 0.18
CA PRO A 32 5.76 17.32 0.10
C PRO A 32 5.43 17.92 1.47
N THR A 33 5.57 19.25 1.58
CA THR A 33 5.33 20.06 2.79
C THR A 33 3.83 20.12 3.19
N SER A 34 2.93 19.79 2.27
CA SER A 34 1.48 19.77 2.52
C SER A 34 1.00 18.34 2.80
N PRO A 35 -0.07 18.16 3.60
CA PRO A 35 -0.63 16.83 3.87
C PRO A 35 -1.03 16.14 2.58
N ALA A 36 -0.61 14.89 2.43
CA ALA A 36 -1.01 14.04 1.31
C ALA A 36 -2.39 13.45 1.58
N THR A 37 -3.21 13.31 0.54
CA THR A 37 -4.50 12.63 0.64
C THR A 37 -4.66 11.60 -0.47
N VAL A 38 -5.36 10.52 -0.14
CA VAL A 38 -5.76 9.45 -1.08
C VAL A 38 -7.27 9.28 -0.98
N ALA A 39 -7.94 9.20 -2.13
CA ALA A 39 -9.39 9.02 -2.21
C ALA A 39 -9.73 7.87 -3.15
N THR A 40 -10.47 6.88 -2.67
CA THR A 40 -11.00 5.81 -3.52
C THR A 40 -12.22 6.35 -4.25
N LEU A 41 -12.20 6.40 -5.57
CA LEU A 41 -13.26 7.02 -6.37
C LEU A 41 -14.34 6.01 -6.76
N SER A 42 -13.94 4.87 -7.30
CA SER A 42 -14.90 3.86 -7.77
C SER A 42 -14.27 2.48 -7.91
N VAL A 43 -15.13 1.48 -7.96
CA VAL A 43 -14.81 0.12 -8.41
C VAL A 43 -15.72 -0.18 -9.58
N VAL A 44 -15.16 -0.43 -10.76
CA VAL A 44 -15.90 -0.77 -11.98
C VAL A 44 -15.65 -2.21 -12.37
N SER A 45 -16.67 -2.89 -12.88
CA SER A 45 -16.49 -4.26 -13.40
C SER A 45 -16.05 -4.19 -14.86
N ASP A 46 -14.99 -4.92 -15.19
CA ASP A 46 -14.53 -5.04 -16.56
C ASP A 46 -15.45 -5.99 -17.32
N THR A 47 -16.22 -5.43 -18.25
CA THR A 47 -17.20 -6.17 -19.06
C THR A 47 -16.64 -6.62 -20.40
N SER A 48 -15.34 -6.44 -20.64
CA SER A 48 -14.71 -6.77 -21.91
C SER A 48 -14.68 -8.29 -22.12
N SER A 49 -15.48 -8.74 -23.10
CA SER A 49 -15.53 -10.13 -23.57
C SER A 49 -14.30 -10.57 -24.36
N ALA A 50 -13.34 -9.66 -24.60
CA ALA A 50 -12.18 -9.90 -25.47
C ALA A 50 -11.11 -10.81 -24.84
N SER A 51 -11.16 -11.05 -23.52
CA SER A 51 -10.25 -11.98 -22.84
C SER A 51 -10.99 -12.73 -21.74
N ALA A 52 -11.14 -14.05 -21.88
CA ALA A 52 -11.69 -14.91 -20.84
C ALA A 52 -10.92 -14.80 -19.51
N VAL A 53 -9.65 -14.39 -19.56
CA VAL A 53 -8.79 -14.15 -18.39
C VAL A 53 -9.22 -12.91 -17.59
N LEU A 54 -9.85 -11.93 -18.24
CA LEU A 54 -10.36 -10.71 -17.59
C LEU A 54 -11.85 -10.81 -17.25
N SER A 55 -12.47 -11.97 -17.50
CA SER A 55 -13.87 -12.19 -17.17
C SER A 55 -14.07 -12.09 -15.66
N GLY A 56 -14.81 -11.06 -15.23
CA GLY A 56 -15.06 -10.80 -13.81
C GLY A 56 -13.97 -9.98 -13.11
N ALA A 57 -12.99 -9.46 -13.85
CA ALA A 57 -12.06 -8.48 -13.33
C ALA A 57 -12.79 -7.21 -12.90
N LYS A 58 -12.18 -6.51 -11.94
CA LYS A 58 -12.64 -5.22 -11.44
C LYS A 58 -11.47 -4.25 -11.48
N THR A 59 -11.78 -3.00 -11.77
CA THR A 59 -10.80 -1.92 -11.77
C THR A 59 -11.13 -0.93 -10.66
N VAL A 60 -10.17 -0.72 -9.75
CA VAL A 60 -10.22 0.34 -8.74
C VAL A 60 -9.74 1.63 -9.40
N ILE A 61 -10.44 2.73 -9.14
CA ILE A 61 -10.03 4.06 -9.57
C ILE A 61 -9.85 4.92 -8.33
N TRP A 62 -8.77 5.67 -8.24
CA TRP A 62 -8.49 6.58 -7.14
C TRP A 62 -7.89 7.91 -7.62
N GLN A 63 -7.79 8.85 -6.70
CA GLN A 63 -7.04 10.09 -6.90
C GLN A 63 -6.22 10.40 -5.66
N THR A 64 -5.15 11.16 -5.85
CA THR A 64 -4.30 11.62 -4.77
C THR A 64 -4.04 13.11 -4.87
N THR A 65 -3.92 13.80 -3.73
CA THR A 65 -3.53 15.22 -3.67
C THR A 65 -2.27 15.35 -2.84
N ASN A 66 -1.34 16.21 -3.28
CA ASN A 66 -0.04 16.41 -2.63
C ASN A 66 0.70 15.09 -2.36
N TYR A 67 0.60 14.13 -3.28
CA TYR A 67 1.28 12.83 -3.16
C TYR A 67 2.62 12.91 -3.90
N PRO A 68 3.74 12.47 -3.29
CA PRO A 68 5.05 12.50 -3.94
C PRO A 68 5.11 11.66 -5.22
N THR A 69 5.93 12.09 -6.18
CA THR A 69 6.21 11.32 -7.39
C THR A 69 6.97 10.03 -7.06
N ASP A 70 6.71 8.96 -7.81
CA ASP A 70 7.35 7.64 -7.62
C ASP A 70 7.16 7.03 -6.23
N VAL A 71 6.03 7.32 -5.59
CA VAL A 71 5.57 6.66 -4.37
C VAL A 71 4.27 5.96 -4.71
N GLY A 72 4.20 4.65 -4.43
CA GLY A 72 3.01 3.87 -4.69
C GLY A 72 1.91 4.10 -3.66
N VAL A 73 0.79 3.41 -3.87
CA VAL A 73 -0.33 3.30 -2.94
C VAL A 73 -0.55 1.83 -2.58
N ASN A 74 -1.25 1.59 -1.47
CA ASN A 74 -1.74 0.26 -1.12
C ASN A 74 -3.23 0.16 -1.45
N ILE A 75 -3.66 -0.98 -1.96
CA ILE A 75 -5.08 -1.24 -2.24
C ILE A 75 -5.47 -2.45 -1.40
N ASN A 76 -6.45 -2.27 -0.52
CA ASN A 76 -6.92 -3.31 0.38
C ASN A 76 -8.36 -3.69 0.09
N LEU A 77 -8.63 -4.98 0.18
CA LEU A 77 -9.98 -5.51 0.29
C LEU A 77 -10.34 -5.56 1.79
N ILE A 78 -11.44 -4.91 2.15
CA ILE A 78 -11.93 -4.84 3.52
C ILE A 78 -13.37 -5.32 3.61
N ARG A 79 -13.77 -5.83 4.77
CA ARG A 79 -15.13 -6.29 5.05
C ARG A 79 -15.77 -5.39 6.09
N LYS A 80 -16.99 -4.92 5.83
CA LYS A 80 -17.76 -4.16 6.81
C LYS A 80 -18.30 -5.10 7.90
N ILE A 81 -18.05 -4.77 9.16
CA ILE A 81 -18.46 -5.59 10.33
C ILE A 81 -19.45 -4.87 11.26
N SER A 82 -19.61 -3.55 11.12
CA SER A 82 -20.60 -2.77 11.86
C SER A 82 -21.01 -1.53 11.06
N ASP A 83 -22.26 -1.12 11.20
CA ASP A 83 -22.82 0.11 10.63
C ASP A 83 -22.86 1.28 11.63
N SER A 84 -22.63 1.03 12.93
CA SER A 84 -22.80 2.04 13.99
C SER A 84 -21.91 1.74 15.22
N PRO A 85 -20.67 2.28 15.28
CA PRO A 85 -20.01 3.05 14.21
C PRO A 85 -19.67 2.18 13.01
N ASN A 86 -19.46 2.79 11.84
CA ASN A 86 -18.93 2.07 10.68
C ASN A 86 -17.56 1.46 11.05
N GLN A 87 -17.47 0.13 10.96
CA GLN A 87 -16.23 -0.61 11.23
C GLN A 87 -15.93 -1.56 10.09
N PHE A 88 -14.65 -1.68 9.77
CA PHE A 88 -14.14 -2.54 8.72
C PHE A 88 -12.97 -3.37 9.25
N VAL A 89 -12.80 -4.57 8.70
CA VAL A 89 -11.64 -5.43 8.93
C VAL A 89 -10.94 -5.72 7.60
N ILE A 90 -9.61 -5.73 7.60
CA ILE A 90 -8.83 -6.10 6.43
C ILE A 90 -9.07 -7.57 6.12
N VAL A 91 -9.46 -7.85 4.88
CA VAL A 91 -9.53 -9.22 4.35
C VAL A 91 -8.19 -9.61 3.78
N ARG A 92 -7.65 -8.78 2.87
CA ARG A 92 -6.30 -8.92 2.31
C ARG A 92 -5.86 -7.65 1.58
N ALA A 93 -4.57 -7.57 1.27
CA ALA A 93 -4.08 -6.64 0.26
C ALA A 93 -4.47 -7.16 -1.14
N ILE A 94 -4.98 -6.27 -1.99
CA ILE A 94 -5.13 -6.48 -3.43
C ILE A 94 -3.78 -6.30 -4.10
N THR A 95 -3.15 -5.16 -3.83
CA THR A 95 -1.79 -4.85 -4.25
C THR A 95 -1.13 -3.93 -3.23
N THR A 96 0.20 -3.99 -3.15
CA THR A 96 1.01 -3.21 -2.23
C THR A 96 2.06 -2.45 -3.01
N ASP A 97 2.27 -1.18 -2.69
CA ASP A 97 3.22 -0.31 -3.41
C ASP A 97 2.97 -0.30 -4.93
N THR A 98 1.70 -0.26 -5.34
CA THR A 98 1.35 -0.13 -6.77
C THR A 98 1.61 1.29 -7.25
N PRO A 99 2.08 1.52 -8.48
CA PRO A 99 2.26 2.86 -9.03
C PRO A 99 1.03 3.75 -8.80
N ASN A 100 1.24 4.99 -8.38
CA ASN A 100 0.16 5.96 -8.20
C ASN A 100 -0.24 6.58 -9.55
N ASP A 101 -0.79 5.77 -10.45
CA ASP A 101 -1.26 6.17 -11.79
C ASP A 101 -2.79 6.36 -11.88
N GLY A 102 -3.50 6.05 -10.79
CA GLY A 102 -4.93 6.30 -10.61
C GLY A 102 -5.84 5.09 -10.87
N GLN A 103 -5.29 3.94 -11.29
CA GLN A 103 -6.10 2.75 -11.52
C GLN A 103 -5.35 1.42 -11.35
N GLU A 104 -6.06 0.39 -10.89
CA GLU A 104 -5.52 -0.96 -10.74
C GLU A 104 -6.63 -1.98 -11.04
N THR A 105 -6.30 -2.96 -11.88
CA THR A 105 -7.23 -4.05 -12.21
C THR A 105 -6.86 -5.30 -11.42
N TRP A 106 -7.85 -5.92 -10.77
CA TRP A 106 -7.68 -7.20 -10.10
C TRP A 106 -8.82 -8.15 -10.43
N ILE A 107 -8.57 -9.44 -10.22
CA ILE A 107 -9.60 -10.48 -10.33
C ILE A 107 -10.01 -10.86 -8.90
N PRO A 108 -11.27 -10.65 -8.49
CA PRO A 108 -11.78 -11.13 -7.21
C PRO A 108 -11.64 -12.64 -7.08
N GLN A 109 -11.24 -13.11 -5.90
CA GLN A 109 -11.21 -14.53 -5.57
C GLN A 109 -12.60 -15.06 -5.23
N ASP A 110 -12.73 -16.37 -5.07
CA ASP A 110 -14.00 -17.00 -4.66
C ASP A 110 -14.49 -16.39 -3.34
N GLY A 111 -15.74 -15.90 -3.34
CA GLY A 111 -16.35 -15.22 -2.19
C GLY A 111 -15.98 -13.75 -2.05
N GLU A 112 -15.24 -13.15 -2.99
CA GLU A 112 -14.88 -11.72 -2.97
C GLU A 112 -15.84 -10.81 -3.76
N ASN A 113 -16.92 -11.39 -4.29
CA ASN A 113 -18.01 -10.67 -4.96
C ASN A 113 -19.25 -10.52 -4.04
N THR A 114 -19.06 -10.51 -2.72
CA THR A 114 -20.16 -10.33 -1.76
C THR A 114 -20.44 -8.86 -1.48
N SER A 115 -21.64 -8.56 -0.99
CA SER A 115 -22.12 -7.19 -0.78
C SER A 115 -21.53 -6.49 0.45
N ASP A 116 -20.83 -7.21 1.31
CA ASP A 116 -20.21 -6.69 2.53
C ASP A 116 -18.73 -6.33 2.35
N LEU A 117 -18.22 -6.45 1.11
CA LEU A 117 -16.85 -6.15 0.74
C LEU A 117 -16.72 -4.76 0.11
N TYR A 118 -15.63 -4.11 0.49
CA TYR A 118 -15.26 -2.77 0.08
C TYR A 118 -13.78 -2.76 -0.28
N VAL A 119 -13.40 -1.82 -1.13
CA VAL A 119 -12.02 -1.52 -1.47
C VAL A 119 -11.65 -0.18 -0.88
N GLU A 120 -10.49 -0.11 -0.25
CA GLU A 120 -9.86 1.14 0.13
C GLU A 120 -8.50 1.26 -0.52
N VAL A 121 -8.14 2.48 -0.91
CA VAL A 121 -6.78 2.85 -1.30
C VAL A 121 -6.18 3.66 -0.17
N THR A 122 -5.01 3.24 0.30
CA THR A 122 -4.30 3.83 1.44
C THR A 122 -2.89 4.25 1.07
N CYS A 123 -2.32 5.12 1.90
CA CYS A 123 -0.95 5.59 1.75
C CYS A 123 0.05 4.45 1.91
N LEU A 124 1.20 4.55 1.27
CA LEU A 124 2.27 3.56 1.44
C LEU A 124 2.95 3.67 2.82
N ASN A 125 2.84 2.62 3.62
CA ASN A 125 3.33 2.61 5.01
C ASN A 125 4.87 2.64 5.11
N THR A 126 5.57 2.21 4.06
CA THR A 126 7.04 2.23 4.00
C THR A 126 7.59 3.59 3.61
N TYR A 127 6.72 4.56 3.29
CA TYR A 127 7.07 5.93 2.97
C TYR A 127 6.67 6.87 4.10
N GLN A 128 7.58 7.74 4.53
CA GLN A 128 7.26 8.74 5.54
C GLN A 128 6.75 10.03 4.90
N PHE A 129 5.50 10.38 5.22
CA PHE A 129 4.89 11.65 4.83
C PHE A 129 5.15 12.70 5.91
N THR A 130 5.96 13.72 5.61
CA THR A 130 6.37 14.77 6.56
C THR A 130 5.17 15.49 7.19
N ALA A 131 4.14 15.79 6.39
CA ALA A 131 2.90 16.41 6.85
C ALA A 131 1.77 15.40 7.14
N GLY A 132 2.09 14.10 7.16
CA GLY A 132 1.13 13.01 7.24
C GLY A 132 0.46 12.68 5.91
N CYS A 133 -0.21 11.54 5.89
CA CYS A 133 -1.07 11.12 4.79
C CYS A 133 -2.38 10.59 5.34
N SER A 134 -3.50 11.00 4.74
CA SER A 134 -4.84 10.63 5.18
C SER A 134 -5.70 10.12 4.02
N ILE A 135 -6.72 9.34 4.38
CA ILE A 135 -7.71 8.85 3.43
C ILE A 135 -8.86 9.86 3.42
N PHE A 136 -9.10 10.49 2.26
CA PHE A 136 -10.14 11.49 2.04
C PHE A 136 -11.25 10.84 1.24
N ASP A 137 -12.35 10.52 1.93
CA ASP A 137 -13.46 9.70 1.44
C ASP A 137 -13.19 8.18 1.41
N GLY A 138 -14.16 7.44 1.98
CA GLY A 138 -13.96 6.10 2.52
C GLY A 138 -13.93 4.98 1.49
N ALA A 139 -13.86 3.75 2.00
CA ALA A 139 -13.86 2.54 1.21
C ALA A 139 -15.10 2.44 0.30
N VAL A 140 -14.89 2.03 -0.94
CA VAL A 140 -15.92 1.90 -1.97
C VAL A 140 -16.38 0.45 -2.07
N LYS A 141 -17.70 0.23 -2.14
CA LYS A 141 -18.27 -1.11 -2.21
C LYS A 141 -17.85 -1.82 -3.50
N VAL A 142 -17.58 -3.11 -3.42
CA VAL A 142 -17.16 -3.93 -4.58
C VAL A 142 -18.29 -4.12 -5.60
N ASN A 143 -19.55 -4.14 -5.13
CA ASN A 143 -20.79 -4.40 -5.89
C ASN A 143 -21.93 -3.45 -5.52
#